data_AF-A0A2A4R2U6-F1
#
_entry.id   AF-A0A2A4R2U6-F1
#
_cell.length_a   1.000
_cell.length_b   1.000
_cell.length_c   1.000
_cell.angle_alpha   90.00
_cell.angle_beta   90.00
_cell.angle_gamma   90.00
#
_symmetry.space_group_name_H-M   'P 1'
#
loop_
_entity.id
_entity.type
_entity.pdbx_description
1 polymer ?
#
loop_
_entity_poly.entity_id
_entity_poly.type
_entity_poly.pdbx_seq_one_letter_code
_entity_poly.pdbx_strand_id
1 'polypeptide(L)'
;MHKFIQPTILIALLALPAWAEEVAPDNIVADTYANIDIYATAQTEPYASPKAIEPKLVAPALLTKPVQVALPSLSREDNAALHLSILRDEVDSMTQVGFFGSLFSANEELQRALMQDIELFLTIYSDLSITADVMLLKGEMFAKQNQPEAATAAWLQTMYEFPQTDAARQAKEAVLDVIENDWDDAAETIKPILKNVPAKDIASRLRELINQLYPINDKEMVASLTLLQLDFLKRFSDDIHADEVQVLLAHNMGAESAESGVFGFKKLLALYPNSHYRPEAMLAIADLQRLRLKEYEKAAANYQVLIKEHPEHKLAKHAYENLALTQAQHLKQYAEAIVTNTKIVELYPEDKMSIKALQDMAKLQEKKTDEPRKAVVSLRKLATMFHSYEATDALADAIKIADKKLKDNALAFEVRQQLVRDYPNSDDAPKVLFAMAEYMESLNDSGQATDLYNQLLSQYPDHKLAAKVRKQQATK
;
A
#
# COMPACT_ATOMS: atom_id res chain seq x y z
N MET A 1 -15.91 -10.07 5.39
CA MET A 1 -15.60 -9.18 6.53
C MET A 1 -14.37 -8.38 6.18
N HIS A 2 -14.61 -7.15 5.75
CA HIS A 2 -13.62 -6.16 5.31
C HIS A 2 -13.05 -5.41 6.52
N LYS A 3 -11.72 -5.19 6.54
CA LYS A 3 -11.02 -3.98 7.01
C LYS A 3 -9.52 -4.28 7.16
N PHE A 4 -8.76 -4.14 6.08
CA PHE A 4 -7.32 -3.88 6.14
C PHE A 4 -6.94 -3.01 4.94
N ILE A 5 -7.17 -1.71 5.10
CA ILE A 5 -6.40 -0.68 4.43
C ILE A 5 -5.91 0.18 5.59
N GLN A 6 -4.64 0.03 5.96
CA GLN A 6 -4.01 0.93 6.92
C GLN A 6 -4.08 2.37 6.37
N PRO A 7 -4.60 3.34 7.12
CA PRO A 7 -4.48 4.75 6.78
C PRO A 7 -3.17 5.30 7.37
N THR A 8 -2.00 4.88 6.87
CA THR A 8 -0.71 5.46 7.32
C THR A 8 0.43 5.28 6.31
N ILE A 9 0.21 5.76 5.08
CA ILE A 9 1.27 6.55 4.44
C ILE A 9 1.00 7.98 4.89
N LEU A 10 1.78 8.49 5.83
CA LEU A 10 1.82 9.90 6.16
C LEU A 10 2.45 10.66 4.97
N ILE A 11 1.66 10.92 3.93
CA ILE A 11 1.80 12.13 3.13
C ILE A 11 0.73 13.07 3.66
N ALA A 12 1.18 14.12 4.35
CA ALA A 12 0.38 15.31 4.52
C ALA A 12 -0.02 15.83 3.12
N LEU A 13 -1.30 15.70 2.76
CA LEU A 13 -2.16 16.73 2.13
C LEU A 13 -3.40 16.12 1.45
N LEU A 14 -4.56 16.48 2.02
CA LEU A 14 -5.88 16.74 1.43
C LEU A 14 -6.86 15.58 1.10
N ALA A 15 -7.91 15.55 1.93
CA ALA A 15 -9.34 15.32 1.66
C ALA A 15 -9.82 13.92 1.21
N LEU A 16 -10.46 13.22 2.16
CA LEU A 16 -11.32 12.04 1.97
C LEU A 16 -12.69 12.43 1.38
N PRO A 17 -13.43 11.47 0.78
CA PRO A 17 -14.72 11.17 1.40
C PRO A 17 -14.99 9.67 1.61
N ALA A 18 -15.84 9.46 2.61
CA ALA A 18 -16.25 8.22 3.26
C ALA A 18 -17.22 7.37 2.44
N TRP A 19 -17.00 6.05 2.43
CA TRP A 19 -18.03 5.02 2.63
C TRP A 19 -17.38 3.62 2.62
N ALA A 20 -17.63 2.85 3.68
CA ALA A 20 -17.27 1.44 3.78
C ALA A 20 -18.39 0.73 4.53
N GLU A 21 -19.28 0.04 3.81
CA GLU A 21 -20.16 -0.99 4.37
C GLU A 21 -20.27 -2.17 3.37
N GLU A 22 -20.07 -3.37 3.95
CA GLU A 22 -20.45 -4.77 3.66
C GLU A 22 -20.76 -5.23 2.21
N VAL A 23 -20.39 -6.43 1.73
CA VAL A 23 -20.84 -7.79 2.17
C VAL A 23 -19.86 -8.89 1.66
N ALA A 24 -19.89 -10.05 2.31
CA ALA A 24 -19.09 -11.28 2.13
C ALA A 24 -19.61 -12.21 0.98
N PRO A 25 -18.89 -13.32 0.64
CA PRO A 25 -18.79 -13.87 -0.71
C PRO A 25 -19.64 -15.12 -0.97
N ASP A 26 -19.72 -15.54 -2.24
CA ASP A 26 -20.10 -16.89 -2.63
C ASP A 26 -19.21 -17.48 -3.72
N ASN A 27 -19.06 -18.80 -3.61
CA ASN A 27 -18.22 -19.76 -4.35
C ASN A 27 -18.34 -19.71 -5.88
N ILE A 28 -17.31 -20.24 -6.57
CA ILE A 28 -17.37 -21.43 -7.47
C ILE A 28 -16.09 -21.49 -8.34
N VAL A 29 -15.22 -22.48 -8.08
CA VAL A 29 -14.84 -23.64 -8.92
C VAL A 29 -13.91 -23.36 -10.11
N ALA A 30 -12.84 -24.15 -10.11
CA ALA A 30 -11.76 -24.29 -11.07
C ALA A 30 -12.19 -24.57 -12.51
N ASP A 31 -11.38 -24.17 -13.48
CA ASP A 31 -10.65 -25.14 -14.31
C ASP A 31 -9.59 -24.50 -15.23
N THR A 32 -8.40 -25.13 -15.18
CA THR A 32 -7.42 -25.40 -16.25
C THR A 32 -6.88 -24.27 -17.14
N TYR A 33 -5.55 -24.10 -17.17
CA TYR A 33 -4.67 -24.06 -18.38
C TYR A 33 -3.21 -24.23 -17.90
N ALA A 34 -2.56 -25.37 -18.12
CA ALA A 34 -1.78 -25.74 -19.32
C ALA A 34 -0.33 -25.21 -19.30
N ASN A 35 0.58 -26.17 -19.02
CA ASN A 35 2.00 -26.29 -19.35
C ASN A 35 2.67 -25.15 -20.14
N ILE A 36 3.78 -24.65 -19.58
CA ILE A 36 4.93 -24.17 -20.37
C ILE A 36 6.20 -24.78 -19.77
N ASP A 37 6.70 -25.82 -20.45
CA ASP A 37 8.07 -26.32 -20.34
C ASP A 37 9.05 -25.29 -20.90
N ILE A 38 10.09 -24.95 -20.15
CA ILE A 38 11.29 -24.34 -20.72
C ILE A 38 12.52 -25.08 -20.15
N TYR A 39 12.97 -26.07 -20.91
CA TYR A 39 14.33 -26.59 -20.82
C TYR A 39 15.30 -25.54 -21.39
N ALA A 40 16.28 -25.13 -20.61
CA ALA A 40 17.49 -24.48 -21.10
C ALA A 40 18.70 -25.27 -20.61
N THR A 41 19.29 -26.01 -21.56
CA THR A 41 20.53 -26.77 -21.45
C THR A 41 21.73 -25.85 -21.26
N ALA A 42 22.47 -26.00 -20.17
CA ALA A 42 23.84 -25.50 -20.05
C ALA A 42 24.81 -26.68 -20.17
N GLN A 43 25.59 -26.67 -21.25
CA GLN A 43 26.66 -27.61 -21.55
C GLN A 43 27.81 -27.43 -20.55
N THR A 44 28.27 -28.51 -19.95
CA THR A 44 29.50 -28.55 -19.14
C THR A 44 30.69 -28.88 -20.04
N GLU A 45 31.66 -27.96 -20.13
CA GLU A 45 32.99 -28.28 -20.66
C GLU A 45 33.85 -29.00 -19.61
N PRO A 46 34.67 -29.99 -19.98
CA PRO A 46 35.46 -30.78 -19.04
C PRO A 46 36.74 -30.05 -18.62
N TYR A 47 36.91 -29.85 -17.32
CA TYR A 47 38.17 -29.38 -16.73
C TYR A 47 39.27 -30.44 -16.88
N ALA A 48 40.38 -30.06 -17.53
CA ALA A 48 41.59 -30.86 -17.63
C ALA A 48 42.33 -30.90 -16.28
N SER A 49 42.62 -32.10 -15.78
CA SER A 49 43.40 -32.31 -14.54
C SER A 49 44.87 -31.92 -14.73
N PRO A 50 45.49 -31.13 -13.83
CA PRO A 50 46.93 -30.93 -13.84
C PRO A 50 47.66 -32.18 -13.31
N LYS A 51 48.78 -32.52 -13.95
CA LYS A 51 49.69 -33.61 -13.56
C LYS A 51 50.16 -33.47 -12.10
N ALA A 52 50.05 -34.56 -11.35
CA ALA A 52 50.57 -34.68 -9.98
C ALA A 52 52.11 -34.58 -9.96
N ILE A 53 52.63 -33.67 -9.13
CA ILE A 53 54.01 -33.72 -8.65
C ILE A 53 53.91 -34.35 -7.26
N GLU A 54 54.43 -35.57 -7.09
CA GLU A 54 54.48 -36.24 -5.79
C GLU A 54 55.59 -35.64 -4.92
N PRO A 55 55.29 -35.04 -3.74
CA PRO A 55 56.31 -34.80 -2.74
C PRO A 55 56.54 -36.12 -1.98
N LYS A 56 57.79 -36.60 -1.96
CA LYS A 56 58.24 -37.63 -1.02
C LYS A 56 58.08 -37.12 0.41
N LEU A 57 56.96 -37.45 1.07
CA LEU A 57 56.85 -37.36 2.51
C LEU A 57 57.50 -38.59 3.14
N VAL A 58 58.57 -38.35 3.89
CA VAL A 58 59.07 -39.30 4.89
C VAL A 58 58.00 -39.36 5.98
N ALA A 59 57.33 -40.50 6.11
CA ALA A 59 56.31 -40.72 7.13
C ALA A 59 56.95 -40.64 8.53
N PRO A 60 56.52 -39.75 9.43
CA PRO A 60 56.80 -39.94 10.84
C PRO A 60 56.02 -41.18 11.30
N ALA A 61 56.67 -42.04 12.08
CA ALA A 61 56.03 -43.22 12.66
C ALA A 61 54.82 -42.79 13.51
N LEU A 62 53.62 -42.93 12.95
CA LEU A 62 52.35 -42.72 13.65
C LEU A 62 52.12 -43.91 14.58
N LEU A 63 52.66 -43.82 15.79
CA LEU A 63 52.04 -44.43 16.95
C LEU A 63 50.85 -43.55 17.36
N THR A 64 49.73 -43.70 16.68
CA THR A 64 48.45 -43.22 17.23
C THR A 64 47.46 -44.37 17.16
N LYS A 65 47.16 -44.95 18.33
CA LYS A 65 45.90 -45.67 18.51
C LYS A 65 44.79 -44.78 17.96
N PRO A 66 43.76 -45.31 17.29
CA PRO A 66 42.58 -44.51 16.97
C PRO A 66 42.09 -43.90 18.28
N VAL A 67 42.15 -42.58 18.40
CA VAL A 67 41.50 -41.88 19.50
C VAL A 67 40.02 -42.19 19.27
N GLN A 68 39.48 -43.04 20.14
CA GLN A 68 38.05 -43.24 20.24
C GLN A 68 37.51 -41.90 20.71
N VAL A 69 37.09 -41.05 19.78
CA VAL A 69 36.31 -39.85 20.10
C VAL A 69 34.99 -40.38 20.61
N ALA A 70 34.87 -40.52 21.92
CA ALA A 70 33.60 -40.84 22.55
C ALA A 70 32.61 -39.75 22.14
N LEU A 71 31.50 -40.14 21.50
CA LEU A 71 30.37 -39.23 21.29
C LEU A 71 29.96 -38.64 22.65
N PRO A 72 29.48 -37.38 22.71
CA PRO A 72 29.04 -36.78 23.96
C PRO A 72 28.05 -37.71 24.68
N SER A 73 28.24 -37.87 25.99
CA SER A 73 27.49 -38.82 26.84
C SER A 73 26.07 -38.38 27.20
N LEU A 74 25.61 -37.24 26.68
CA LEU A 74 24.33 -36.62 27.02
C LEU A 74 23.32 -36.79 25.89
N SER A 75 22.06 -37.05 26.25
CA SER A 75 20.96 -37.03 25.28
C SER A 75 20.74 -35.62 24.72
N ARG A 76 19.96 -35.51 23.64
CA ARG A 76 19.64 -34.21 23.04
C ARG A 76 18.83 -33.35 24.01
N GLU A 77 17.94 -33.97 24.76
CA GLU A 77 17.10 -33.35 25.79
C GLU A 77 17.95 -32.89 26.99
N ASP A 78 18.92 -33.71 27.43
CA ASP A 78 19.84 -33.31 28.51
C ASP A 78 20.73 -32.15 28.08
N ASN A 79 21.19 -32.14 26.83
CA ASN A 79 21.95 -31.02 26.28
C ASN A 79 21.10 -29.75 26.22
N ALA A 80 19.85 -29.84 25.78
CA ALA A 80 18.93 -28.69 25.78
C ALA A 80 18.66 -28.17 27.21
N ALA A 81 18.47 -29.07 28.18
CA ALA A 81 18.27 -28.67 29.58
C ALA A 81 19.50 -27.96 30.16
N LEU A 82 20.70 -28.49 29.91
CA LEU A 82 21.95 -27.86 30.34
C LEU A 82 22.16 -26.52 29.63
N HIS A 83 21.90 -26.44 28.33
CA HIS A 83 22.02 -25.20 27.56
C HIS A 83 21.08 -24.11 28.09
N LEU A 84 19.81 -24.43 28.35
CA LEU A 84 18.88 -23.50 28.99
C LEU A 84 19.39 -23.05 30.38
N SER A 85 19.90 -23.96 31.21
CA SER A 85 20.40 -23.58 32.55
C SER A 85 21.54 -22.58 32.48
N ILE A 86 22.48 -22.77 31.55
CA ILE A 86 23.61 -21.85 31.33
C ILE A 86 23.10 -20.47 30.88
N LEU A 87 22.17 -20.44 29.92
CA LEU A 87 21.57 -19.19 29.44
C LEU A 87 20.83 -18.46 30.58
N ARG A 88 20.05 -19.19 31.38
CA ARG A 88 19.26 -18.61 32.47
C ARG A 88 20.16 -18.02 33.55
N ASP A 89 21.17 -18.76 34.00
CA ASP A 89 22.11 -18.29 35.03
C ASP A 89 22.79 -16.98 34.61
N GLU A 90 23.21 -16.88 33.34
CA GLU A 90 23.86 -15.67 32.84
C GLU A 90 22.86 -14.50 32.73
N VAL A 91 21.67 -14.73 32.17
CA VAL A 91 20.63 -13.68 32.05
C VAL A 91 20.15 -13.20 33.42
N ASP A 92 20.01 -14.08 34.40
CA ASP A 92 19.64 -13.72 35.77
C ASP A 92 20.69 -12.83 36.44
N SER A 93 21.97 -13.11 36.18
CA SER A 93 23.08 -12.31 36.70
C SER A 93 23.16 -10.89 36.11
N MET A 94 22.51 -10.65 34.96
CA MET A 94 22.50 -9.34 34.31
C MET A 94 21.66 -8.33 35.10
N THR A 95 22.30 -7.21 35.47
CA THR A 95 21.63 -6.03 36.03
C THR A 95 20.84 -5.28 34.94
N GLN A 96 19.63 -4.82 35.26
CA GLN A 96 18.86 -3.95 34.37
C GLN A 96 19.62 -2.67 34.02
N VAL A 97 19.51 -2.23 32.77
CA VAL A 97 20.06 -0.93 32.33
C VAL A 97 19.23 0.19 32.94
N GLY A 98 19.77 0.91 33.93
CA GLY A 98 19.07 2.00 34.61
C GLY A 98 19.02 3.32 33.83
N PHE A 99 18.04 4.17 34.17
CA PHE A 99 17.72 5.48 33.55
C PHE A 99 18.90 6.49 33.47
N PHE A 100 19.88 6.39 34.36
CA PHE A 100 21.14 7.13 34.27
C PHE A 100 22.22 6.18 33.76
N GLY A 101 22.41 6.15 32.43
CA GLY A 101 23.41 5.32 31.78
C GLY A 101 24.77 5.41 32.48
N SER A 102 25.19 4.32 33.12
CA SER A 102 26.57 4.17 33.59
C SER A 102 27.31 3.18 32.69
N LEU A 103 27.78 3.73 31.57
CA LEU A 103 29.20 3.74 31.21
C LEU A 103 30.01 2.42 31.14
N PHE A 104 29.39 1.26 30.93
CA PHE A 104 30.17 0.04 30.61
C PHE A 104 29.64 -0.70 29.40
N SER A 105 30.35 -0.51 28.29
CA SER A 105 30.33 -1.33 27.06
C SER A 105 30.66 -2.82 27.28
N ALA A 106 31.00 -3.23 28.50
CA ALA A 106 31.35 -4.62 28.83
C ALA A 106 30.15 -5.58 28.72
N ASN A 107 28.91 -5.07 28.79
CA ASN A 107 27.71 -5.90 28.74
C ASN A 107 27.11 -6.05 27.33
N GLU A 108 27.48 -5.22 26.37
CA GLU A 108 26.92 -5.30 25.00
C GLU A 108 27.44 -6.52 24.23
N GLU A 109 28.71 -6.86 24.39
CA GLU A 109 29.29 -8.05 23.74
C GLU A 109 28.68 -9.33 24.31
N LEU A 110 28.53 -9.39 25.65
CA LEU A 110 27.87 -10.50 26.33
C LEU A 110 26.39 -10.60 25.93
N GLN A 111 25.65 -9.49 25.92
CA GLN A 111 24.25 -9.45 25.46
C GLN A 111 24.11 -9.96 24.03
N ARG A 112 25.00 -9.54 23.12
CA ARG A 112 25.00 -10.00 21.73
C ARG A 112 25.31 -11.50 21.65
N ALA A 113 26.28 -11.98 22.42
CA ALA A 113 26.62 -13.40 22.48
C ALA A 113 25.48 -14.25 23.03
N LEU A 114 24.83 -13.80 24.12
CA LEU A 114 23.66 -14.46 24.69
C LEU A 114 22.49 -14.49 23.71
N MET A 115 22.22 -13.39 23.00
CA MET A 115 21.19 -13.41 21.96
C MET A 115 21.52 -14.37 20.83
N GLN A 116 22.77 -14.39 20.35
CA GLN A 116 23.18 -15.33 19.32
C GLN A 116 23.02 -16.78 19.78
N ASP A 117 23.32 -17.07 21.04
CA ASP A 117 23.22 -18.41 21.60
C ASP A 117 21.75 -18.81 21.87
N ILE A 118 20.89 -17.87 22.26
CA ILE A 118 19.43 -18.04 22.29
C ILE A 118 18.92 -18.39 20.89
N GLU A 119 19.27 -17.63 19.84
CA GLU A 119 18.84 -17.92 18.46
C GLU A 119 19.39 -19.28 17.97
N LEU A 120 20.60 -19.64 18.38
CA LEU A 120 21.18 -20.96 18.10
C LEU A 120 20.36 -22.06 18.77
N PHE A 121 20.00 -21.90 20.04
CA PHE A 121 19.13 -22.83 20.76
C PHE A 121 17.81 -23.00 20.03
N LEU A 122 17.13 -21.89 19.70
CA LEU A 122 15.83 -21.91 19.02
C LEU A 122 15.92 -22.59 17.65
N THR A 123 17.08 -22.53 17.00
CA THR A 123 17.33 -23.24 15.73
C THR A 123 17.53 -24.75 15.95
N ILE A 124 18.34 -25.15 16.94
CA ILE A 124 18.73 -26.54 17.15
C ILE A 124 17.62 -27.36 17.81
N TYR A 125 16.88 -26.77 18.74
CA TYR A 125 15.93 -27.46 19.61
C TYR A 125 14.45 -27.07 19.37
N SER A 126 14.13 -26.41 18.25
CA SER A 126 12.79 -25.87 17.94
C SER A 126 11.59 -26.81 18.19
N ASP A 127 11.77 -28.12 18.07
CA ASP A 127 10.75 -29.16 18.27
C ASP A 127 10.55 -29.58 19.74
N LEU A 128 11.47 -29.25 20.64
CA LEU A 128 11.39 -29.61 22.05
C LEU A 128 10.51 -28.63 22.84
N SER A 129 9.77 -29.12 23.84
CA SER A 129 8.90 -28.28 24.67
C SER A 129 9.67 -27.26 25.51
N ILE A 130 10.91 -27.55 25.86
CA ILE A 130 11.83 -26.67 26.61
C ILE A 130 12.18 -25.38 25.84
N THR A 131 11.93 -25.35 24.53
CA THR A 131 12.06 -24.15 23.70
C THR A 131 11.17 -23.02 24.20
N ALA A 132 10.02 -23.33 24.80
CA ALA A 132 9.14 -22.32 25.38
C ALA A 132 9.83 -21.51 26.49
N ASP A 133 10.63 -22.16 27.34
CA ASP A 133 11.40 -21.49 28.40
C ASP A 133 12.50 -20.58 27.85
N VAL A 134 13.14 -20.98 26.75
CA VAL A 134 14.16 -20.14 26.08
C VAL A 134 13.51 -18.94 25.39
N MET A 135 12.33 -19.09 24.80
CA MET A 135 11.59 -17.96 24.23
C MET A 135 11.08 -16.99 25.31
N LEU A 136 10.68 -17.49 26.48
CA LEU A 136 10.39 -16.65 27.65
C LEU A 136 11.62 -15.83 28.05
N LEU A 137 12.77 -16.50 28.18
CA LEU A 137 14.05 -15.87 28.54
C LEU A 137 14.49 -14.81 27.52
N LYS A 138 14.24 -15.04 26.22
CA LYS A 138 14.48 -14.06 25.16
C LYS A 138 13.73 -12.74 25.42
N GLY A 139 12.46 -12.81 25.80
CA GLY A 139 11.68 -11.61 26.13
C GLY A 139 12.18 -10.91 27.40
N GLU A 140 12.57 -11.66 28.44
CA GLU A 140 13.18 -11.10 29.67
C GLU A 140 14.48 -10.36 29.36
N MET A 141 15.28 -10.92 28.46
CA MET A 141 16.53 -10.31 28.05
C MET A 141 16.30 -9.02 27.25
N PHE A 142 15.26 -8.93 26.41
CA PHE A 142 14.86 -7.65 25.79
C PHE A 142 14.37 -6.63 26.82
N ALA A 143 13.58 -7.06 27.81
CA ALA A 143 13.11 -6.18 28.88
C ALA A 143 14.27 -5.61 29.70
N LYS A 144 15.28 -6.44 30.04
CA LYS A 144 16.52 -5.99 30.72
C LYS A 144 17.32 -4.96 29.90
N GLN A 145 17.17 -4.98 28.58
CA GLN A 145 17.76 -4.02 27.65
C GLN A 145 16.88 -2.77 27.41
N ASN A 146 15.79 -2.62 28.16
CA ASN A 146 14.84 -1.52 28.01
C ASN A 146 14.23 -1.47 26.59
N GLN A 147 13.87 -2.64 26.05
CA GLN A 147 13.20 -2.80 24.75
C GLN A 147 11.82 -3.46 24.95
N PRO A 148 10.83 -2.72 25.47
CA PRO A 148 9.53 -3.28 25.86
C PRO A 148 8.73 -3.83 24.66
N GLU A 149 8.88 -3.28 23.47
CA GLU A 149 8.19 -3.75 22.26
C GLU A 149 8.74 -5.10 21.78
N ALA A 150 10.06 -5.26 21.77
CA ALA A 150 10.73 -6.51 21.42
C ALA A 150 10.46 -7.60 22.47
N ALA A 151 10.47 -7.24 23.76
CA ALA A 151 10.08 -8.12 24.85
C ALA A 151 8.64 -8.60 24.68
N THR A 152 7.71 -7.68 24.43
CA THR A 152 6.29 -7.98 24.20
C THR A 152 6.10 -8.91 23.00
N ALA A 153 6.76 -8.64 21.87
CA ALA A 153 6.69 -9.49 20.68
C ALA A 153 7.20 -10.91 20.95
N ALA A 154 8.34 -11.06 21.64
CA ALA A 154 8.92 -12.34 21.99
C ALA A 154 7.99 -13.16 22.91
N TRP A 155 7.44 -12.53 23.96
CA TRP A 155 6.53 -13.20 24.88
C TRP A 155 5.18 -13.57 24.24
N LEU A 156 4.62 -12.70 23.40
CA LEU A 156 3.44 -13.05 22.61
C LEU A 156 3.74 -14.23 21.67
N GLN A 157 4.91 -14.27 21.05
CA GLN A 157 5.33 -15.43 20.26
C GLN A 157 5.39 -16.70 21.12
N THR A 158 5.96 -16.65 22.33
CA THR A 158 5.96 -17.79 23.28
C THR A 158 4.55 -18.29 23.56
N MET A 159 3.61 -17.37 23.84
CA MET A 159 2.20 -17.70 24.08
C MET A 159 1.54 -18.38 22.89
N TYR A 160 1.82 -17.91 21.68
CA TYR A 160 1.18 -18.40 20.46
C TYR A 160 1.85 -19.67 19.91
N GLU A 161 3.14 -19.91 20.17
CA GLU A 161 3.78 -21.16 19.77
C GLU A 161 3.51 -22.29 20.77
N PHE A 162 3.54 -21.98 22.08
CA PHE A 162 3.47 -22.96 23.17
C PHE A 162 2.33 -22.68 24.17
N PRO A 163 1.06 -22.55 23.75
CA PRO A 163 -0.03 -22.07 24.61
C PRO A 163 -0.33 -22.90 25.85
N GLN A 164 0.18 -24.13 25.95
CA GLN A 164 -0.07 -25.05 27.06
C GLN A 164 1.06 -25.11 28.09
N THR A 165 2.17 -24.39 27.88
CA THR A 165 3.34 -24.45 28.78
C THR A 165 3.21 -23.42 29.91
N ASP A 166 3.93 -23.67 31.00
CA ASP A 166 4.04 -22.68 32.09
C ASP A 166 4.76 -21.41 31.62
N ALA A 167 5.71 -21.54 30.67
CA ALA A 167 6.38 -20.41 30.04
C ALA A 167 5.40 -19.48 29.31
N ALA A 168 4.37 -19.99 28.64
CA ALA A 168 3.33 -19.16 28.04
C ALA A 168 2.49 -18.41 29.09
N ARG A 169 2.25 -19.01 30.27
CA ARG A 169 1.56 -18.33 31.38
C ARG A 169 2.39 -17.18 31.92
N GLN A 170 3.68 -17.42 32.15
CA GLN A 170 4.64 -16.40 32.61
C GLN A 170 4.81 -15.27 31.59
N ALA A 171 4.92 -15.62 30.30
CA ALA A 171 4.99 -14.67 29.21
C ALA A 171 3.76 -13.75 29.18
N LYS A 172 2.55 -14.29 29.41
CA LYS A 172 1.34 -13.48 29.50
C LYS A 172 1.37 -12.49 30.67
N GLU A 173 1.85 -12.92 31.83
CA GLU A 173 2.00 -12.05 33.00
C GLU A 173 3.03 -10.94 32.74
N ALA A 174 4.15 -11.28 32.10
CA ALA A 174 5.19 -10.32 31.74
C ALA A 174 4.72 -9.28 30.70
N VAL A 175 3.93 -9.68 29.69
CA VAL A 175 3.32 -8.74 28.73
C VAL A 175 2.36 -7.78 29.45
N LEU A 176 1.56 -8.26 30.40
CA LEU A 176 0.66 -7.40 31.17
C LEU A 176 1.42 -6.35 31.99
N ASP A 177 2.52 -6.75 32.62
CA ASP A 177 3.36 -5.85 33.40
C ASP A 177 4.00 -4.77 32.51
N VAL A 178 4.58 -5.16 31.37
CA VAL A 178 5.22 -4.22 30.44
C VAL A 178 4.23 -3.23 29.85
N ILE A 179 3.05 -3.67 29.39
CA ILE A 179 2.05 -2.74 28.83
C ILE A 179 1.33 -1.90 29.91
N GLU A 180 1.59 -2.12 31.20
CA GLU A 180 1.03 -1.29 32.28
C GLU A 180 2.05 -0.29 32.83
N ASN A 181 3.34 -0.58 32.68
CA ASN A 181 4.42 0.23 33.28
C ASN A 181 5.35 0.87 32.25
N ASP A 182 5.70 0.17 31.18
CA ASP A 182 6.76 0.56 30.23
C ASP A 182 6.26 0.84 28.81
N TRP A 183 5.06 0.38 28.45
CA TRP A 183 4.45 0.56 27.12
C TRP A 183 2.91 0.69 27.20
N ASP A 184 2.44 1.65 27.99
CA ASP A 184 1.02 1.88 28.29
C ASP A 184 0.17 2.27 27.07
N ASP A 185 0.75 3.00 26.12
CA ASP A 185 0.09 3.37 24.85
C ASP A 185 -0.41 2.14 24.05
N ALA A 186 0.24 0.99 24.18
CA ALA A 186 -0.16 -0.23 23.47
C ALA A 186 -1.20 -1.07 24.22
N ALA A 187 -1.51 -0.74 25.48
CA ALA A 187 -2.33 -1.58 26.35
C ALA A 187 -3.71 -1.88 25.76
N GLU A 188 -4.38 -0.88 25.17
CA GLU A 188 -5.71 -1.06 24.55
C GLU A 188 -5.67 -2.06 23.39
N THR A 189 -4.56 -2.11 22.65
CA THR A 189 -4.38 -2.98 21.49
C THR A 189 -3.90 -4.38 21.89
N ILE A 190 -3.00 -4.50 22.87
CA ILE A 190 -2.40 -5.77 23.28
C ILE A 190 -3.29 -6.57 24.24
N LYS A 191 -4.03 -5.92 25.16
CA LYS A 191 -4.91 -6.62 26.12
C LYS A 191 -5.91 -7.60 25.47
N PRO A 192 -6.53 -7.28 24.31
CA PRO A 192 -7.34 -8.24 23.56
C PRO A 192 -6.57 -9.48 23.05
N ILE A 193 -5.32 -9.31 22.58
CA ILE A 193 -4.46 -10.38 22.04
C ILE A 193 -4.20 -11.46 23.09
N LEU A 194 -4.10 -11.06 24.37
CA LEU A 194 -3.83 -11.95 25.50
C LEU A 194 -5.01 -12.85 25.90
N LYS A 195 -6.23 -12.57 25.41
CA LYS A 195 -7.45 -13.24 25.88
C LYS A 195 -7.69 -14.60 25.24
N ASN A 196 -7.32 -14.79 23.97
CA ASN A 196 -7.69 -15.98 23.22
C ASN A 196 -6.60 -16.40 22.24
N VAL A 197 -5.77 -17.36 22.65
CA VAL A 197 -4.87 -18.05 21.72
C VAL A 197 -5.65 -19.18 21.03
N PRO A 198 -5.82 -19.17 19.70
CA PRO A 198 -6.67 -20.14 19.00
C PRO A 198 -6.18 -21.58 19.16
N ALA A 199 -7.08 -22.55 19.32
CA ALA A 199 -6.76 -23.99 19.28
C ALA A 199 -6.53 -24.49 17.84
N LYS A 200 -5.53 -23.94 17.15
CA LYS A 200 -5.10 -24.30 15.78
C LYS A 200 -3.64 -24.76 15.77
N ASP A 201 -3.08 -25.13 14.63
CA ASP A 201 -1.64 -25.40 14.49
C ASP A 201 -0.79 -24.12 14.70
N ILE A 202 0.54 -24.29 14.82
CA ILE A 202 1.47 -23.18 15.11
C ILE A 202 1.45 -22.11 14.01
N ALA A 203 1.44 -22.50 12.73
CA ALA A 203 1.45 -21.54 11.62
C ALA A 203 0.19 -20.68 11.64
N SER A 204 -0.98 -21.30 11.79
CA SER A 204 -2.25 -20.58 11.95
C SER A 204 -2.24 -19.58 13.11
N ARG A 205 -1.66 -19.95 14.26
CA ARG A 205 -1.56 -19.08 15.44
C ARG A 205 -0.59 -17.92 15.20
N LEU A 206 0.60 -18.18 14.66
CA LEU A 206 1.58 -17.13 14.38
C LEU A 206 1.09 -16.14 13.31
N ARG A 207 0.42 -16.62 12.27
CA ARG A 207 -0.23 -15.75 11.28
C ARG A 207 -1.26 -14.83 11.94
N GLU A 208 -2.10 -15.37 12.83
CA GLU A 208 -3.07 -14.57 13.58
C GLU A 208 -2.37 -13.51 14.43
N LEU A 209 -1.31 -13.88 15.15
CA LEU A 209 -0.51 -12.94 15.94
C LEU A 209 0.08 -11.83 15.05
N ILE A 210 0.67 -12.18 13.91
CA ILE A 210 1.21 -11.21 12.93
C ILE A 210 0.11 -10.23 12.50
N ASN A 211 -1.07 -10.72 12.16
CA ASN A 211 -2.21 -9.88 11.75
C ASN A 211 -2.73 -8.98 12.87
N GLN A 212 -2.71 -9.44 14.12
CA GLN A 212 -3.12 -8.64 15.27
C GLN A 212 -2.10 -7.56 15.64
N LEU A 213 -0.80 -7.82 15.43
CA LEU A 213 0.27 -6.85 15.68
C LEU A 213 0.46 -5.86 14.53
N TYR A 214 0.12 -6.24 13.29
CA TYR A 214 0.33 -5.41 12.10
C TYR A 214 -0.30 -4.00 12.17
N PRO A 215 -1.49 -3.78 12.76
CA PRO A 215 -2.04 -2.43 13.00
C PRO A 215 -1.21 -1.51 13.88
N ILE A 216 -0.31 -2.04 14.72
CA ILE A 216 0.43 -1.25 15.70
C ILE A 216 1.51 -0.45 14.98
N ASN A 217 1.29 0.85 14.87
CA ASN A 217 2.19 1.78 14.20
C ASN A 217 3.24 2.33 15.18
N ASP A 218 4.02 1.44 15.77
CA ASP A 218 5.21 1.76 16.56
C ASP A 218 6.47 1.24 15.85
N LYS A 219 7.54 2.04 15.82
CA LYS A 219 8.75 1.72 15.03
C LYS A 219 9.46 0.47 15.54
N GLU A 220 9.59 0.31 16.84
CA GLU A 220 10.33 -0.81 17.44
C GLU A 220 9.48 -2.09 17.45
N MET A 221 8.16 -1.96 17.58
CA MET A 221 7.23 -3.07 17.33
C MET A 221 7.25 -3.51 15.87
N VAL A 222 7.29 -2.59 14.90
CA VAL A 222 7.40 -2.93 13.46
C VAL A 222 8.70 -3.68 13.15
N ALA A 223 9.81 -3.31 13.79
CA ALA A 223 11.08 -4.03 13.66
C ALA A 223 10.95 -5.48 14.20
N SER A 224 10.33 -5.64 15.36
CA SER A 224 10.09 -6.96 15.97
C SER A 224 9.12 -7.81 15.15
N LEU A 225 8.05 -7.21 14.62
CA LEU A 225 7.09 -7.85 13.73
C LEU A 225 7.75 -8.30 12.41
N THR A 226 8.68 -7.51 11.87
CA THR A 226 9.44 -7.86 10.67
C THR A 226 10.25 -9.14 10.88
N LEU A 227 10.91 -9.28 12.05
CA LEU A 227 11.64 -10.51 12.40
C LEU A 227 10.69 -11.71 12.53
N LEU A 228 9.53 -11.53 13.16
CA LEU A 228 8.51 -12.57 13.28
C LEU A 228 7.97 -13.02 11.91
N GLN A 229 7.70 -12.07 11.00
CA GLN A 229 7.27 -12.35 9.63
C GLN A 229 8.35 -13.11 8.84
N LEU A 230 9.63 -12.75 9.00
CA LEU A 230 10.74 -13.46 8.39
C LEU A 230 10.89 -14.88 8.92
N ASP A 231 10.76 -15.08 10.23
CA ASP A 231 10.80 -16.42 10.84
C ASP A 231 9.63 -17.29 10.36
N PHE A 232 8.41 -16.72 10.28
CA PHE A 232 7.25 -17.39 9.72
C PHE A 232 7.53 -17.87 8.29
N LEU A 233 7.98 -16.98 7.40
CA LEU A 233 8.24 -17.33 5.99
C LEU A 233 9.40 -18.32 5.83
N LYS A 234 10.35 -18.34 6.77
CA LYS A 234 11.45 -19.32 6.81
C LYS A 234 10.95 -20.71 7.20
N ARG A 235 10.04 -20.81 8.18
CA ARG A 235 9.58 -22.09 8.76
C ARG A 235 8.35 -22.67 8.05
N PHE A 236 7.51 -21.81 7.49
CA PHE A 236 6.21 -22.14 6.92
C PHE A 236 6.11 -21.62 5.47
N SER A 237 7.18 -21.75 4.69
CA SER A 237 7.23 -21.28 3.29
C SER A 237 6.18 -21.92 2.39
N ASP A 238 5.74 -23.13 2.72
CA ASP A 238 4.75 -23.91 1.97
C ASP A 238 3.31 -23.71 2.50
N ASP A 239 3.12 -22.84 3.51
CA ASP A 239 1.81 -22.52 4.05
C ASP A 239 0.95 -21.76 3.03
N ILE A 240 -0.35 -22.07 3.00
CA ILE A 240 -1.30 -21.45 2.06
C ILE A 240 -1.47 -19.94 2.25
N HIS A 241 -1.02 -19.41 3.39
CA HIS A 241 -1.05 -17.99 3.76
C HIS A 241 0.35 -17.35 3.81
N ALA A 242 1.38 -18.03 3.31
CA ALA A 242 2.72 -17.45 3.23
C ALA A 242 2.76 -16.21 2.31
N ASP A 243 1.85 -16.11 1.34
CA ASP A 243 1.71 -14.93 0.49
C ASP A 243 1.16 -13.71 1.26
N GLU A 244 0.19 -13.91 2.16
CA GLU A 244 -0.31 -12.90 3.09
C GLU A 244 0.81 -12.36 3.97
N VAL A 245 1.58 -13.24 4.60
CA VAL A 245 2.70 -12.79 5.44
C VAL A 245 3.77 -12.07 4.61
N GLN A 246 4.03 -12.52 3.38
CA GLN A 246 4.98 -11.86 2.48
C GLN A 246 4.51 -10.46 2.04
N VAL A 247 3.20 -10.24 1.81
CA VAL A 247 2.69 -8.90 1.46
C VAL A 247 2.77 -7.95 2.66
N LEU A 248 2.44 -8.42 3.87
CA LEU A 248 2.56 -7.62 5.10
C LEU A 248 4.02 -7.25 5.39
N LEU A 249 4.94 -8.19 5.20
CA LEU A 249 6.37 -7.93 5.30
C LEU A 249 6.83 -6.88 4.27
N ALA A 250 6.37 -6.98 3.02
CA ALA A 250 6.72 -6.02 1.97
C ALA A 250 6.23 -4.60 2.31
N HIS A 251 5.06 -4.46 2.93
CA HIS A 251 4.58 -3.17 3.44
C HIS A 251 5.45 -2.64 4.56
N ASN A 252 5.81 -3.45 5.56
CA ASN A 252 6.71 -3.04 6.66
C ASN A 252 8.06 -2.57 6.12
N MET A 253 8.68 -3.36 5.23
CA MET A 253 9.90 -2.98 4.52
C MET A 253 9.72 -1.67 3.73
N GLY A 254 8.56 -1.52 3.08
CA GLY A 254 8.17 -0.36 2.29
C GLY A 254 7.85 0.88 3.11
N ALA A 255 7.58 0.77 4.41
CA ALA A 255 7.46 1.90 5.31
C ALA A 255 8.86 2.48 5.63
N GLU A 256 9.82 1.60 5.90
CA GLU A 256 11.21 1.98 6.17
C GLU A 256 11.91 2.51 4.91
N SER A 257 12.00 1.71 3.85
CA SER A 257 12.67 2.05 2.59
C SER A 257 11.80 1.66 1.40
N ALA A 258 11.62 2.60 0.46
CA ALA A 258 10.84 2.35 -0.73
C ALA A 258 11.50 1.27 -1.62
N GLU A 259 12.83 1.20 -1.65
CA GLU A 259 13.59 0.17 -2.34
C GLU A 259 13.32 -1.22 -1.75
N SER A 260 13.38 -1.33 -0.41
CA SER A 260 13.09 -2.57 0.31
C SER A 260 11.65 -3.03 0.08
N GLY A 261 10.67 -2.11 0.13
CA GLY A 261 9.29 -2.42 -0.19
C GLY A 261 9.10 -2.93 -1.62
N VAL A 262 9.68 -2.23 -2.61
CA VAL A 262 9.65 -2.68 -4.02
C VAL A 262 10.26 -4.07 -4.17
N PHE A 263 11.37 -4.37 -3.48
CA PHE A 263 11.95 -5.71 -3.46
C PHE A 263 11.00 -6.75 -2.85
N GLY A 264 10.40 -6.46 -1.70
CA GLY A 264 9.43 -7.35 -1.03
C GLY A 264 8.22 -7.66 -1.90
N PHE A 265 7.61 -6.66 -2.53
CA PHE A 265 6.48 -6.87 -3.44
C PHE A 265 6.88 -7.62 -4.71
N LYS A 266 8.07 -7.37 -5.26
CA LYS A 266 8.57 -8.18 -6.39
C LYS A 266 8.76 -9.64 -6.01
N LYS A 267 9.24 -9.91 -4.79
CA LYS A 267 9.36 -11.26 -4.26
C LYS A 267 7.98 -11.93 -4.15
N LEU A 268 6.95 -11.20 -3.70
CA LEU A 268 5.57 -11.70 -3.71
C LEU A 268 5.13 -12.11 -5.12
N LEU A 269 5.28 -11.21 -6.11
CA LEU A 269 4.87 -11.45 -7.49
C LEU A 269 5.60 -12.63 -8.16
N ALA A 270 6.84 -12.90 -7.74
CA ALA A 270 7.67 -13.97 -8.28
C ALA A 270 7.42 -15.33 -7.61
N LEU A 271 7.34 -15.36 -6.27
CA LEU A 271 7.23 -16.61 -5.50
C LEU A 271 5.78 -17.08 -5.35
N TYR A 272 4.80 -16.19 -5.43
CA TYR A 272 3.38 -16.51 -5.26
C TYR A 272 2.58 -16.07 -6.51
N PRO A 273 2.77 -16.74 -7.66
CA PRO A 273 2.16 -16.35 -8.93
C PRO A 273 0.63 -16.40 -8.95
N ASN A 274 0.00 -17.13 -8.03
CA ASN A 274 -1.45 -17.24 -7.89
C ASN A 274 -2.02 -16.45 -6.70
N SER A 275 -1.19 -15.62 -6.04
CA SER A 275 -1.63 -14.85 -4.88
C SER A 275 -2.74 -13.85 -5.24
N HIS A 276 -3.74 -13.73 -4.38
CA HIS A 276 -4.78 -12.70 -4.56
C HIS A 276 -4.27 -11.28 -4.26
N TYR A 277 -3.08 -11.14 -3.67
CA TYR A 277 -2.43 -9.87 -3.37
C TYR A 277 -1.62 -9.31 -4.55
N ARG A 278 -1.59 -9.98 -5.71
CA ARG A 278 -0.84 -9.50 -6.88
C ARG A 278 -1.27 -8.11 -7.34
N PRO A 279 -2.57 -7.79 -7.49
CA PRO A 279 -2.99 -6.44 -7.88
C PRO A 279 -2.51 -5.37 -6.89
N GLU A 280 -2.52 -5.70 -5.60
CA GLU A 280 -2.05 -4.82 -4.53
C GLU A 280 -0.54 -4.59 -4.61
N ALA A 281 0.25 -5.65 -4.76
CA ALA A 281 1.70 -5.55 -4.89
C ALA A 281 2.13 -4.75 -6.12
N MET A 282 1.44 -4.92 -7.26
CA MET A 282 1.72 -4.14 -8.47
C MET A 282 1.43 -2.65 -8.27
N LEU A 283 0.30 -2.33 -7.61
CA LEU A 283 -0.04 -0.95 -7.28
C LEU A 283 0.98 -0.36 -6.30
N ALA A 284 1.34 -1.10 -5.24
CA ALA A 284 2.28 -0.65 -4.22
C ALA A 284 3.69 -0.41 -4.80
N ILE A 285 4.17 -1.28 -5.70
CA ILE A 285 5.44 -1.04 -6.43
C ILE A 285 5.36 0.28 -7.20
N ALA A 286 4.29 0.49 -7.97
CA ALA A 286 4.13 1.69 -8.78
C ALA A 286 4.03 2.95 -7.91
N ASP A 287 3.29 2.90 -6.80
CA ASP A 287 3.14 4.00 -5.87
C ASP A 287 4.45 4.34 -5.14
N LEU A 288 5.20 3.34 -4.66
CA LEU A 288 6.53 3.56 -4.07
C LEU A 288 7.50 4.19 -5.08
N GLN A 289 7.48 3.70 -6.33
CA GLN A 289 8.29 4.25 -7.41
C GLN A 289 7.91 5.70 -7.71
N ARG A 290 6.63 6.03 -7.79
CA ARG A 290 6.16 7.38 -8.10
C ARG A 290 6.40 8.36 -6.96
N LEU A 291 5.97 8.00 -5.75
CA LEU A 291 5.84 8.92 -4.62
C LEU A 291 7.15 9.08 -3.85
N ARG A 292 7.90 7.99 -3.65
CA ARG A 292 9.10 8.00 -2.81
C ARG A 292 10.38 7.99 -3.63
N LEU A 293 10.47 7.12 -4.64
CA LEU A 293 11.69 6.97 -5.46
C LEU A 293 11.77 7.97 -6.63
N LYS A 294 10.64 8.58 -7.01
CA LYS A 294 10.52 9.48 -8.17
C LYS A 294 10.94 8.81 -9.50
N GLU A 295 10.81 7.49 -9.59
CA GLU A 295 11.06 6.66 -10.77
C GLU A 295 9.80 6.62 -11.65
N TYR A 296 9.42 7.76 -12.21
CA TYR A 296 8.11 7.94 -12.85
C TYR A 296 7.86 7.04 -14.05
N GLU A 297 8.88 6.75 -14.86
CA GLU A 297 8.78 5.86 -16.01
C GLU A 297 8.49 4.42 -15.57
N LYS A 298 9.16 3.95 -14.51
CA LYS A 298 8.93 2.62 -13.94
C LYS A 298 7.55 2.53 -13.29
N ALA A 299 7.13 3.58 -12.57
CA ALA A 299 5.80 3.65 -11.99
C ALA A 299 4.71 3.57 -13.07
N ALA A 300 4.83 4.38 -14.13
CA ALA A 300 3.90 4.35 -15.26
C ALA A 300 3.82 2.96 -15.91
N ALA A 301 4.97 2.31 -16.12
CA ALA A 301 5.01 0.95 -16.63
C ALA A 301 4.28 -0.04 -15.70
N ASN A 302 4.52 0.01 -14.39
CA ASN A 302 3.85 -0.90 -13.44
C ASN A 302 2.34 -0.66 -13.33
N TYR A 303 1.87 0.60 -13.38
CA TYR A 303 0.43 0.87 -13.47
C TYR A 303 -0.18 0.26 -14.74
N GLN A 304 0.51 0.37 -15.89
CA GLN A 304 0.05 -0.24 -17.14
C GLN A 304 -0.02 -1.76 -17.06
N VAL A 305 0.95 -2.42 -16.42
CA VAL A 305 0.91 -3.87 -16.21
C VAL A 305 -0.28 -4.25 -15.31
N LEU A 306 -0.52 -3.53 -14.21
CA LEU A 306 -1.69 -3.78 -13.35
C LEU A 306 -3.00 -3.67 -14.13
N ILE A 307 -3.18 -2.61 -14.90
CA ILE A 307 -4.36 -2.39 -15.73
C ILE A 307 -4.55 -3.52 -16.74
N LYS A 308 -3.45 -3.98 -17.36
CA LYS A 308 -3.48 -5.02 -18.40
C LYS A 308 -3.79 -6.40 -17.82
N GLU A 309 -3.15 -6.75 -16.70
CA GLU A 309 -3.28 -8.09 -16.11
C GLU A 309 -4.53 -8.24 -15.25
N HIS A 310 -5.03 -7.14 -14.68
CA HIS A 310 -6.17 -7.16 -13.76
C HIS A 310 -7.22 -6.07 -14.10
N PRO A 311 -7.73 -5.98 -15.34
CA PRO A 311 -8.57 -4.88 -15.79
C PRO A 311 -9.89 -4.72 -15.02
N GLU A 312 -10.45 -5.82 -14.51
CA GLU A 312 -11.71 -5.83 -13.74
C GLU A 312 -11.49 -5.65 -12.23
N HIS A 313 -10.24 -5.68 -11.76
CA HIS A 313 -9.96 -5.53 -10.34
C HIS A 313 -10.15 -4.08 -9.90
N LYS A 314 -10.73 -3.85 -8.71
CA LYS A 314 -10.99 -2.51 -8.17
C LYS A 314 -9.76 -1.58 -8.15
N LEU A 315 -8.55 -2.15 -8.01
CA LEU A 315 -7.30 -1.38 -8.00
C LEU A 315 -6.85 -0.92 -9.39
N ALA A 316 -7.35 -1.52 -10.49
CA ALA A 316 -7.06 -1.03 -11.83
C ALA A 316 -7.59 0.40 -12.04
N LYS A 317 -8.73 0.73 -11.42
CA LYS A 317 -9.26 2.09 -11.37
C LYS A 317 -8.21 3.07 -10.81
N HIS A 318 -7.63 2.77 -9.65
CA HIS A 318 -6.58 3.61 -9.04
C HIS A 318 -5.32 3.70 -9.91
N ALA A 319 -4.93 2.59 -10.57
CA ALA A 319 -3.81 2.63 -11.50
C ALA A 319 -4.06 3.51 -12.72
N TYR A 320 -5.28 3.55 -13.28
CA TYR A 320 -5.61 4.47 -14.36
C TYR A 320 -5.44 5.94 -13.93
N GLU A 321 -5.97 6.29 -12.75
CA GLU A 321 -5.86 7.61 -12.13
C GLU A 321 -4.40 8.02 -11.95
N ASN A 322 -3.62 7.16 -11.29
CA ASN A 322 -2.22 7.43 -10.98
C ASN A 322 -1.36 7.44 -12.25
N LEU A 323 -1.67 6.61 -13.25
CA LEU A 323 -0.99 6.61 -14.55
C LEU A 323 -1.20 7.94 -15.27
N ALA A 324 -2.45 8.39 -15.40
CA ALA A 324 -2.78 9.67 -16.06
C ALA A 324 -2.08 10.84 -15.35
N LEU A 325 -2.10 10.86 -14.02
CA LEU A 325 -1.41 11.86 -13.21
C LEU A 325 0.11 11.84 -13.44
N THR A 326 0.73 10.65 -13.44
CA THR A 326 2.17 10.47 -13.64
C THR A 326 2.61 10.95 -15.01
N GLN A 327 1.87 10.55 -16.04
CA GLN A 327 2.09 10.96 -17.43
C GLN A 327 2.01 12.48 -17.57
N ALA A 328 0.95 13.09 -17.02
CA ALA A 328 0.70 14.53 -17.14
C ALA A 328 1.71 15.38 -16.36
N GLN A 329 1.93 15.06 -15.08
CA GLN A 329 2.64 15.97 -14.15
C GLN A 329 4.14 15.75 -14.13
N HIS A 330 4.57 14.49 -14.23
CA HIS A 330 5.98 14.13 -14.02
C HIS A 330 6.69 13.83 -15.34
N LEU A 331 6.08 13.03 -16.22
CA LEU A 331 6.67 12.63 -17.50
C LEU A 331 6.43 13.64 -18.63
N LYS A 332 5.46 14.55 -18.46
CA LYS A 332 5.00 15.52 -19.49
C LYS A 332 4.53 14.84 -20.79
N GLN A 333 4.10 13.58 -20.68
CA GLN A 333 3.49 12.77 -21.72
C GLN A 333 2.01 13.15 -21.84
N TYR A 334 1.76 14.36 -22.34
CA TYR A 334 0.41 14.96 -22.32
C TYR A 334 -0.58 14.22 -23.22
N ALA A 335 -0.12 13.75 -24.38
CA ALA A 335 -0.98 13.00 -25.31
C ALA A 335 -1.41 11.67 -24.69
N GLU A 336 -0.48 10.96 -24.06
CA GLU A 336 -0.71 9.70 -23.36
C GLU A 336 -1.63 9.90 -22.15
N ALA A 337 -1.43 10.97 -21.37
CA ALA A 337 -2.32 11.31 -20.26
C ALA A 337 -3.76 11.57 -20.73
N ILE A 338 -3.95 12.23 -21.88
CA ILE A 338 -5.28 12.43 -22.47
C ILE A 338 -5.90 11.10 -22.89
N VAL A 339 -5.11 10.19 -23.46
CA VAL A 339 -5.58 8.83 -23.82
C VAL A 339 -6.00 8.05 -22.57
N THR A 340 -5.18 8.06 -21.52
CA THR A 340 -5.50 7.39 -20.25
C THR A 340 -6.76 7.96 -19.61
N ASN A 341 -6.91 9.29 -19.57
CA ASN A 341 -8.13 9.94 -19.09
C ASN A 341 -9.36 9.62 -19.96
N THR A 342 -9.18 9.46 -21.26
CA THR A 342 -10.29 9.03 -22.14
C THR A 342 -10.76 7.63 -21.75
N LYS A 343 -9.83 6.71 -21.42
CA LYS A 343 -10.17 5.36 -20.93
C LYS A 343 -10.90 5.38 -19.60
N ILE A 344 -10.52 6.27 -18.69
CA ILE A 344 -11.24 6.48 -17.44
C ILE A 344 -12.72 6.81 -17.71
N VAL A 345 -12.97 7.77 -18.60
CA VAL A 345 -14.33 8.22 -18.95
C VAL A 345 -15.14 7.13 -19.64
N GLU A 346 -14.50 6.28 -20.46
CA GLU A 346 -15.15 5.14 -21.12
C GLU A 346 -15.52 4.02 -20.15
N LEU A 347 -14.62 3.70 -19.20
CA LEU A 347 -14.80 2.57 -18.28
C LEU A 347 -15.64 2.92 -17.06
N TYR A 348 -15.63 4.17 -16.61
CA TYR A 348 -16.29 4.62 -15.38
C TYR A 348 -17.21 5.83 -15.61
N PRO A 349 -18.14 5.78 -16.58
CA PRO A 349 -18.85 6.97 -17.07
C PRO A 349 -19.70 7.70 -16.03
N GLU A 350 -20.16 7.01 -14.97
CA GLU A 350 -20.98 7.60 -13.91
C GLU A 350 -20.17 7.93 -12.64
N ASP A 351 -18.89 7.58 -12.62
CA ASP A 351 -18.03 7.77 -11.45
C ASP A 351 -17.47 9.20 -11.39
N LYS A 352 -17.29 9.73 -10.18
CA LYS A 352 -16.66 11.06 -9.95
C LYS A 352 -15.26 11.15 -10.56
N MET A 353 -14.56 10.03 -10.70
CA MET A 353 -13.29 9.94 -11.41
C MET A 353 -13.37 10.47 -12.85
N SER A 354 -14.48 10.24 -13.55
CA SER A 354 -14.69 10.73 -14.91
C SER A 354 -14.87 12.24 -15.00
N ILE A 355 -15.44 12.86 -13.96
CA ILE A 355 -15.49 14.33 -13.85
C ILE A 355 -14.07 14.88 -13.84
N LYS A 356 -13.22 14.35 -12.95
CA LYS A 356 -11.82 14.78 -12.83
C LYS A 356 -11.03 14.51 -14.10
N ALA A 357 -11.21 13.34 -14.73
CA ALA A 357 -10.54 13.00 -15.98
C ALA A 357 -10.89 13.96 -17.12
N LEU A 358 -12.16 14.37 -17.26
CA LEU A 358 -12.59 15.34 -18.26
C LEU A 358 -12.04 16.76 -17.98
N GLN A 359 -11.97 17.16 -16.71
CA GLN A 359 -11.33 18.42 -16.30
C GLN A 359 -9.83 18.42 -16.61
N ASP A 360 -9.13 17.33 -16.27
CA ASP A 360 -7.71 17.16 -16.55
C ASP A 360 -7.43 17.13 -18.06
N MET A 361 -8.26 16.43 -18.85
CA MET A 361 -8.20 16.46 -20.31
C MET A 361 -8.35 17.88 -20.85
N ALA A 362 -9.38 18.62 -20.42
CA ALA A 362 -9.61 19.98 -20.88
C ALA A 362 -8.43 20.91 -20.56
N LYS A 363 -7.89 20.82 -19.34
CA LYS A 363 -6.74 21.60 -18.92
C LYS A 363 -5.47 21.26 -19.70
N LEU A 364 -5.21 19.98 -19.95
CA LEU A 364 -4.08 19.52 -20.76
C LEU A 364 -4.23 19.99 -22.22
N GLN A 365 -5.41 19.83 -22.80
CA GLN A 365 -5.71 20.26 -24.16
C GLN A 365 -5.57 21.77 -24.31
N GLU A 366 -6.09 22.55 -23.36
CA GLU A 366 -6.01 24.00 -23.41
C GLU A 366 -4.56 24.49 -23.24
N LYS A 367 -3.82 23.97 -22.24
CA LYS A 367 -2.59 24.61 -21.77
C LYS A 367 -1.30 23.90 -22.19
N LYS A 368 -1.35 22.62 -22.54
CA LYS A 368 -0.16 21.78 -22.77
C LYS A 368 -0.04 21.26 -24.19
N THR A 369 -1.15 20.93 -24.85
CA THR A 369 -1.13 20.52 -26.27
C THR A 369 -1.58 21.60 -27.23
N ASP A 370 -2.07 22.74 -26.72
CA ASP A 370 -2.59 23.89 -27.48
C ASP A 370 -3.74 23.51 -28.44
N GLU A 371 -4.66 22.69 -27.95
CA GLU A 371 -5.87 22.23 -28.65
C GLU A 371 -7.14 22.77 -27.96
N PRO A 372 -7.33 24.11 -27.87
CA PRO A 372 -8.44 24.72 -27.15
C PRO A 372 -9.83 24.29 -27.64
N ARG A 373 -10.01 23.93 -28.92
CA ARG A 373 -11.26 23.35 -29.41
C ARG A 373 -11.57 21.99 -28.76
N LYS A 374 -10.57 21.13 -28.59
CA LYS A 374 -10.74 19.84 -27.91
C LYS A 374 -11.03 20.04 -26.42
N ALA A 375 -10.43 21.06 -25.79
CA ALA A 375 -10.74 21.40 -24.41
C ALA A 375 -12.22 21.75 -24.22
N VAL A 376 -12.80 22.55 -25.12
CA VAL A 376 -14.24 22.84 -25.13
C VAL A 376 -15.08 21.57 -25.28
N VAL A 377 -14.68 20.64 -26.16
CA VAL A 377 -15.37 19.34 -26.33
C VAL A 377 -15.36 18.53 -25.02
N SER A 378 -14.23 18.43 -24.34
CA SER A 378 -14.10 17.71 -23.07
C SER A 378 -14.99 18.30 -21.97
N LEU A 379 -15.02 19.63 -21.84
CA LEU A 379 -15.86 20.34 -20.86
C LEU A 379 -17.36 20.19 -21.15
N ARG A 380 -17.75 20.29 -22.43
CA ARG A 380 -19.15 20.05 -22.83
C ARG A 380 -19.57 18.60 -22.57
N LYS A 381 -18.67 17.64 -22.80
CA LYS A 381 -18.92 16.23 -22.50
C LYS A 381 -19.15 16.02 -21.00
N LEU A 382 -18.36 16.67 -20.14
CA LEU A 382 -18.58 16.65 -18.69
C LEU A 382 -19.98 17.13 -18.35
N ALA A 383 -20.38 18.28 -18.88
CA ALA A 383 -21.70 18.85 -18.63
C ALA A 383 -22.86 18.07 -19.26
N THR A 384 -22.62 17.19 -20.22
CA THR A 384 -23.65 16.27 -20.74
C THR A 384 -23.76 15.00 -19.90
N MET A 385 -22.63 14.51 -19.36
CA MET A 385 -22.60 13.27 -18.58
C MET A 385 -23.06 13.47 -17.13
N PHE A 386 -22.78 14.64 -16.55
CA PHE A 386 -23.06 14.94 -15.15
C PHE A 386 -23.93 16.17 -15.04
N HIS A 387 -24.94 16.13 -14.16
CA HIS A 387 -25.88 17.23 -13.92
C HIS A 387 -25.65 17.88 -12.54
N SER A 388 -24.37 18.15 -12.21
CA SER A 388 -23.93 18.69 -10.92
C SER A 388 -23.39 20.12 -11.07
N TYR A 389 -22.96 20.76 -9.96
CA TYR A 389 -22.37 22.12 -10.03
C TYR A 389 -21.11 22.16 -10.91
N GLU A 390 -20.34 21.05 -10.95
CA GLU A 390 -19.17 20.92 -11.81
C GLU A 390 -19.53 21.03 -13.31
N ALA A 391 -20.78 20.71 -13.69
CA ALA A 391 -21.25 20.82 -15.07
C ALA A 391 -21.42 22.27 -15.51
N THR A 392 -22.03 23.11 -14.66
CA THR A 392 -22.19 24.55 -14.94
C THR A 392 -20.83 25.25 -14.97
N ASP A 393 -19.92 24.89 -14.07
CA ASP A 393 -18.54 25.40 -14.07
C ASP A 393 -17.79 25.01 -15.35
N ALA A 394 -17.94 23.75 -15.79
CA ALA A 394 -17.31 23.28 -17.02
C ALA A 394 -17.82 24.05 -18.26
N LEU A 395 -19.12 24.33 -18.34
CA LEU A 395 -19.68 25.15 -19.44
C LEU A 395 -19.20 26.60 -19.37
N ALA A 396 -19.07 27.18 -18.17
CA ALA A 396 -18.52 28.53 -18.01
C ALA A 396 -17.06 28.61 -18.50
N ASP A 397 -16.23 27.62 -18.15
CA ASP A 397 -14.86 27.52 -18.66
C ASP A 397 -14.82 27.30 -20.17
N ALA A 398 -15.73 26.49 -20.73
CA ALA A 398 -15.83 26.28 -22.17
C ALA A 398 -16.19 27.57 -22.93
N ILE A 399 -17.14 28.36 -22.41
CA ILE A 399 -17.49 29.69 -22.96
C ILE A 399 -16.27 30.60 -22.95
N LYS A 400 -15.55 30.65 -21.82
CA LYS A 400 -14.35 31.49 -21.68
C LYS A 400 -13.25 31.10 -22.67
N ILE A 401 -13.03 29.80 -22.89
CA ILE A 401 -12.05 29.32 -23.89
C ILE A 401 -12.51 29.73 -25.30
N ALA A 402 -13.79 29.55 -25.62
CA ALA A 402 -14.36 29.91 -26.91
C ALA A 402 -14.23 31.43 -27.20
N ASP A 403 -14.58 32.28 -26.24
CA ASP A 403 -14.52 33.74 -26.36
C ASP A 403 -13.08 34.25 -26.44
N LYS A 404 -12.23 33.85 -25.48
CA LYS A 404 -10.94 34.51 -25.26
C LYS A 404 -9.81 33.89 -26.06
N LYS A 405 -9.75 32.56 -26.10
CA LYS A 405 -8.64 31.83 -26.71
C LYS A 405 -8.92 31.50 -28.17
N LEU A 406 -10.12 31.01 -28.49
CA LEU A 406 -10.52 30.71 -29.86
C LEU A 406 -11.03 31.94 -30.63
N LYS A 407 -11.62 32.91 -29.91
CA LYS A 407 -12.39 34.02 -30.51
C LYS A 407 -13.45 33.52 -31.49
N ASP A 408 -14.02 32.35 -31.18
CA ASP A 408 -15.05 31.70 -31.98
C ASP A 408 -16.41 32.00 -31.34
N ASN A 409 -17.01 33.11 -31.78
CA ASN A 409 -18.27 33.58 -31.24
C ASN A 409 -19.41 32.60 -31.50
N ALA A 410 -19.39 31.87 -32.63
CA ALA A 410 -20.40 30.89 -32.95
C ALA A 410 -20.36 29.73 -31.95
N LEU A 411 -19.17 29.17 -31.71
CA LEU A 411 -18.98 28.15 -30.69
C LEU A 411 -19.36 28.67 -29.30
N ALA A 412 -18.94 29.88 -28.93
CA ALA A 412 -19.30 30.46 -27.63
C ALA A 412 -20.82 30.57 -27.46
N PHE A 413 -21.53 31.00 -28.52
CA PHE A 413 -22.99 31.08 -28.51
C PHE A 413 -23.65 29.69 -28.41
N GLU A 414 -23.13 28.66 -29.06
CA GLU A 414 -23.59 27.28 -28.91
C GLU A 414 -23.43 26.76 -27.47
N VAL A 415 -22.29 27.01 -26.82
CA VAL A 415 -22.07 26.57 -25.43
C VAL A 415 -22.99 27.33 -24.47
N ARG A 416 -23.23 28.62 -24.69
CA ARG A 416 -24.20 29.40 -23.91
C ARG A 416 -25.62 28.85 -24.04
N GLN A 417 -26.05 28.51 -25.26
CA GLN A 417 -27.34 27.84 -25.50
C GLN A 417 -27.43 26.51 -24.75
N GLN A 418 -26.36 25.71 -24.77
CA GLN A 418 -26.31 24.45 -24.02
C GLN A 418 -26.52 24.69 -22.51
N LEU A 419 -25.85 25.68 -21.91
CA LEU A 419 -25.99 26.00 -20.48
C LEU A 419 -27.44 26.34 -20.13
N VAL A 420 -28.08 27.22 -20.90
CA VAL A 420 -29.47 27.62 -20.63
C VAL A 420 -30.43 26.44 -20.79
N ARG A 421 -30.22 25.61 -21.82
CA ARG A 421 -31.08 24.47 -22.12
C ARG A 421 -30.97 23.36 -21.07
N ASP A 422 -29.75 22.97 -20.72
CA ASP A 422 -29.50 21.81 -19.85
C ASP A 422 -29.56 22.21 -18.36
N TYR A 423 -29.30 23.47 -18.03
CA TYR A 423 -29.24 24.00 -16.66
C TYR A 423 -30.12 25.24 -16.44
N PRO A 424 -31.42 25.21 -16.77
CA PRO A 424 -32.29 26.37 -16.68
C PRO A 424 -32.44 26.89 -15.24
N ASN A 425 -32.25 26.04 -14.22
CA ASN A 425 -32.37 26.46 -12.82
C ASN A 425 -31.05 26.97 -12.22
N SER A 426 -29.96 27.04 -13.00
CA SER A 426 -28.69 27.57 -12.52
C SER A 426 -28.74 29.09 -12.36
N ASP A 427 -27.98 29.62 -11.39
CA ASP A 427 -27.84 31.07 -11.17
C ASP A 427 -27.25 31.81 -12.39
N ASP A 428 -26.60 31.08 -13.30
CA ASP A 428 -25.98 31.64 -14.48
C ASP A 428 -26.88 31.67 -15.70
N ALA A 429 -27.89 30.79 -15.80
CA ALA A 429 -28.81 30.75 -16.94
C ALA A 429 -29.46 32.11 -17.28
N PRO A 430 -30.06 32.88 -16.35
CA PRO A 430 -30.63 34.18 -16.68
C PRO A 430 -29.56 35.21 -17.08
N LYS A 431 -28.33 35.11 -16.56
CA LYS A 431 -27.22 36.00 -16.95
C LYS A 431 -26.74 35.70 -18.36
N VAL A 432 -26.62 34.41 -18.69
CA VAL A 432 -26.20 33.92 -20.00
C VAL A 432 -27.23 34.29 -21.07
N LEU A 433 -28.53 34.10 -20.80
CA LEU A 433 -29.61 34.54 -21.70
C LEU A 433 -29.54 36.03 -22.02
N PHE A 434 -29.38 36.86 -20.98
CA PHE A 434 -29.27 38.30 -21.15
C PHE A 434 -28.04 38.67 -22.00
N ALA A 435 -26.89 38.07 -21.73
CA ALA A 435 -25.66 38.32 -22.49
C ALA A 435 -25.77 37.87 -23.96
N MET A 436 -26.46 36.76 -24.23
CA MET A 436 -26.72 36.30 -25.61
C MET A 436 -27.63 37.27 -26.37
N ALA A 437 -28.66 37.83 -25.71
CA ALA A 437 -29.53 38.82 -26.31
C ALA A 437 -28.79 40.13 -26.64
N GLU A 438 -27.98 40.65 -25.71
CA GLU A 438 -27.13 41.84 -25.95
C GLU A 438 -26.13 41.58 -27.10
N TYR A 439 -25.58 40.37 -27.18
CA TYR A 439 -24.71 39.98 -28.29
C TYR A 439 -25.43 40.01 -29.64
N MET A 440 -26.67 39.49 -29.72
CA MET A 440 -27.46 39.53 -30.97
C MET A 440 -27.87 40.95 -31.35
N GLU A 441 -28.20 41.82 -30.38
CA GLU A 441 -28.41 43.26 -30.66
C GLU A 441 -27.15 43.90 -31.26
N SER A 442 -25.97 43.57 -30.72
CA SER A 442 -24.70 44.11 -31.25
C SER A 442 -24.40 43.67 -32.69
N LEU A 443 -24.97 42.53 -33.12
CA LEU A 443 -24.90 42.02 -34.49
C LEU A 443 -26.03 42.57 -35.40
N ASN A 444 -26.89 43.45 -34.89
CA ASN A 444 -28.11 43.94 -35.53
C ASN A 444 -29.17 42.85 -35.82
N ASP A 445 -29.07 41.66 -35.23
CA ASP A 445 -30.12 40.64 -35.29
C ASP A 445 -31.16 40.90 -34.19
N SER A 446 -31.99 41.91 -34.44
CA SER A 446 -33.03 42.35 -33.50
C SER A 446 -34.10 41.26 -33.26
N GLY A 447 -34.29 40.34 -34.21
CA GLY A 447 -35.23 39.24 -34.09
C GLY A 447 -34.79 38.26 -33.01
N GLN A 448 -33.59 37.69 -33.17
CA GLN A 448 -33.05 36.74 -32.18
C GLN A 448 -32.83 37.39 -30.81
N ALA A 449 -32.42 38.66 -30.76
CA ALA A 449 -32.31 39.39 -29.51
C ALA A 449 -33.65 39.47 -28.77
N THR A 450 -34.73 39.83 -29.46
CA THR A 450 -36.08 39.90 -28.87
C THR A 450 -36.54 38.51 -28.40
N ASP A 451 -36.28 37.45 -29.16
CA ASP A 451 -36.65 36.09 -28.77
C ASP A 451 -35.96 35.66 -27.46
N LEU A 452 -34.65 35.93 -27.33
CA LEU A 452 -33.87 35.64 -26.12
C LEU A 452 -34.31 36.50 -24.92
N TYR A 453 -34.62 37.78 -25.13
CA TYR A 453 -35.19 38.63 -24.09
C TYR A 453 -36.55 38.12 -23.62
N ASN A 454 -37.42 37.70 -24.54
CA ASN A 454 -38.72 37.13 -24.21
C ASN A 454 -38.57 35.81 -23.45
N GLN A 455 -37.60 34.96 -23.83
CA GLN A 455 -37.28 33.76 -23.09
C GLN A 455 -36.85 34.09 -21.64
N LEU A 456 -35.97 35.08 -21.45
CA LEU A 456 -35.55 35.54 -20.11
C LEU A 456 -36.75 36.04 -19.28
N LEU A 457 -37.64 36.84 -19.88
CA LEU A 457 -38.83 37.37 -19.22
C LEU A 457 -39.83 36.26 -18.83
N SER A 458 -39.95 35.23 -19.67
CA SER A 458 -40.86 34.11 -19.47
C SER A 458 -40.34 33.11 -18.45
N GLN A 459 -39.05 32.76 -18.50
CA GLN A 459 -38.47 31.71 -17.66
C GLN A 459 -38.01 32.25 -16.30
N TYR A 460 -37.67 33.54 -16.21
CA TYR A 460 -37.10 34.16 -15.01
C TYR A 460 -37.80 35.48 -14.64
N PRO A 461 -39.13 35.48 -14.44
CA PRO A 461 -39.91 36.72 -14.31
C PRO A 461 -39.49 37.59 -13.13
N ASP A 462 -39.00 37.00 -12.04
CA ASP A 462 -38.61 37.70 -10.82
C ASP A 462 -37.11 38.03 -10.76
N HIS A 463 -36.32 37.63 -11.76
CA HIS A 463 -34.89 37.90 -11.79
C HIS A 463 -34.62 39.38 -12.10
N LYS A 464 -33.57 39.95 -11.49
CA LYS A 464 -33.21 41.38 -11.65
C LYS A 464 -32.97 41.77 -13.11
N LEU A 465 -32.44 40.86 -13.93
CA LEU A 465 -32.23 41.10 -15.36
C LEU A 465 -33.53 41.13 -16.16
N ALA A 466 -34.55 40.35 -15.78
CA ALA A 466 -35.86 40.43 -16.41
C ALA A 466 -36.52 41.80 -16.16
N ALA A 467 -36.41 42.33 -14.93
CA ALA A 467 -36.87 43.69 -14.62
C ALA A 467 -36.15 44.77 -15.46
N LYS A 468 -34.83 44.61 -15.69
CA LYS A 468 -34.05 45.49 -16.58
C LYS A 468 -34.58 45.46 -18.02
N VAL A 469 -34.82 44.27 -18.56
CA VAL A 469 -35.34 44.09 -19.93
C VAL A 469 -36.72 44.72 -20.11
N ARG A 470 -37.66 44.51 -19.17
CA ARG A 470 -39.00 45.16 -19.22
C ARG A 470 -38.89 46.68 -19.31
N LYS A 471 -37.99 47.27 -18.53
CA LYS A 471 -37.76 48.71 -18.54
C LYS A 471 -37.19 49.18 -19.89
N GLN A 472 -36.22 48.45 -20.46
CA GLN A 472 -35.63 48.77 -21.76
C GLN A 472 -36.67 48.69 -22.90
N GLN A 473 -37.53 47.66 -22.90
CA GLN A 473 -38.59 47.50 -23.90
C GLN A 473 -39.70 48.56 -23.78
N ALA A 474 -39.98 49.08 -22.59
CA ALA A 474 -40.97 50.14 -22.39
C ALA A 474 -40.49 51.54 -22.85
N THR A 475 -39.19 51.71 -23.10
CA THR A 475 -38.57 52.97 -23.53
C THR A 475 -38.20 53.04 -25.00
N LYS A 476 -38.28 51.92 -25.73
CA LYS A 476 -38.20 51.86 -27.19
C LYS A 476 -39.61 52.00 -27.76
#